data_AF-A0A948V1S6-F1
#
_entry.id   AF-A0A948V1S6-F1
#
_cell.length_a   1.000
_cell.length_b   1.000
_cell.length_c   1.000
_cell.angle_alpha   90.00
_cell.angle_beta   90.00
_cell.angle_gamma   90.00
#
_symmetry.space_group_name_H-M   'P 1'
#
loop_
_entity.id
_entity.type
_entity.pdbx_description
1 polymer ?
#
loop_
_entity_poly.entity_id
_entity_poly.type
_entity_poly.pdbx_seq_one_letter_code
_entity_poly.pdbx_strand_id
1 'polypeptide(L)'
;MISLLLALGLGQVPDAAPASQETQATLQSCEMTPAGWVCNYRMPAVILRGAPPESVVMTEPPAIAVPVPSTVSSSPPPPGISPAEADRQARLIARCADASWLSLCLPGDRREARILRDAANARAALRSEVTRLLSENKCDEAVRAALAGADMTLAWEARNFCAPGPAAAGPDAAQE
;
A
#
# COMPACT_ATOMS: atom_id res chain seq x y z
N MET A 1 5.29 45.39 -56.91
CA MET A 1 5.89 46.59 -56.27
C MET A 1 5.17 46.78 -54.95
N ILE A 2 5.76 46.27 -53.87
CA ILE A 2 6.41 47.03 -52.78
C ILE A 2 5.40 47.35 -51.67
N SER A 3 5.48 46.52 -50.63
CA SER A 3 4.96 46.75 -49.28
C SER A 3 5.76 47.82 -48.56
N LEU A 4 5.08 48.70 -47.82
CA LEU A 4 5.57 49.54 -46.70
C LEU A 4 4.33 49.96 -45.90
N LEU A 5 4.23 50.07 -44.57
CA LEU A 5 5.05 49.84 -43.36
C LEU A 5 4.08 49.97 -42.15
N LEU A 6 4.41 49.32 -41.02
CA LEU A 6 4.32 49.75 -39.59
C LEU A 6 3.10 50.54 -39.04
N ALA A 7 2.65 50.43 -37.79
CA ALA A 7 3.08 49.73 -36.58
C ALA A 7 2.06 49.96 -35.43
N LEU A 8 2.20 49.14 -34.37
CA LEU A 8 1.97 49.44 -32.94
C LEU A 8 0.54 49.75 -32.44
N GLY A 9 0.03 48.82 -31.64
CA GLY A 9 -1.10 49.04 -30.73
C GLY A 9 -1.13 47.98 -29.63
N LEU A 10 -0.24 48.13 -28.63
CA LEU A 10 -0.26 47.42 -27.36
C LEU A 10 -1.52 47.77 -26.54
N GLY A 11 -2.14 46.78 -25.92
CA GLY A 11 -3.24 46.95 -24.96
C GLY A 11 -3.82 45.59 -24.53
N GLN A 12 -3.08 44.75 -23.80
CA GLN A 12 -3.06 44.69 -22.33
C GLN A 12 -4.44 44.26 -21.74
N VAL A 13 -4.63 42.95 -21.53
CA VAL A 13 -5.66 42.42 -20.61
C VAL A 13 -4.93 41.88 -19.37
N PRO A 14 -5.24 42.35 -18.16
CA PRO A 14 -4.60 41.90 -16.94
C PRO A 14 -5.35 40.74 -16.26
N ASP A 15 -4.52 39.86 -15.70
CA ASP A 15 -4.63 39.18 -14.41
C ASP A 15 -5.18 37.74 -14.25
N ALA A 16 -4.22 36.90 -13.84
CA ALA A 16 -4.27 35.77 -12.90
C ALA A 16 -5.07 34.48 -13.18
N ALA A 17 -4.30 33.44 -13.54
CA ALA A 17 -4.23 32.20 -12.76
C ALA A 17 -2.79 31.63 -12.87
N PRO A 18 -2.18 31.06 -11.81
CA PRO A 18 -0.84 30.50 -11.92
C PRO A 18 -0.94 29.21 -12.74
N ALA A 19 -0.59 29.30 -14.02
CA ALA A 19 -0.31 28.11 -14.81
C ALA A 19 0.79 27.33 -14.08
N SER A 20 0.51 26.07 -13.77
CA SER A 20 1.55 25.12 -13.38
C SER A 20 2.66 25.23 -14.43
N GLN A 21 3.81 25.77 -14.03
CA GLN A 21 4.98 25.80 -14.89
C GLN A 21 5.49 24.37 -14.99
N GLU A 22 4.89 23.59 -15.88
CA GLU A 22 5.51 22.37 -16.38
C GLU A 22 6.87 22.76 -16.93
N THR A 23 7.91 22.33 -16.25
CA THR A 23 9.28 22.67 -16.56
C THR A 23 9.66 21.94 -17.82
N GLN A 24 9.47 22.57 -18.98
CA GLN A 24 9.72 21.94 -20.27
C GLN A 24 11.22 21.86 -20.56
N ALA A 25 11.67 20.66 -20.95
CA ALA A 25 13.02 20.45 -21.46
C ALA A 25 13.20 21.22 -22.78
N THR A 26 14.28 21.97 -22.90
CA THR A 26 14.57 22.73 -24.11
C THR A 26 15.41 21.88 -25.06
N LEU A 27 14.97 21.74 -26.31
CA LEU A 27 15.72 21.04 -27.35
C LEU A 27 16.98 21.86 -27.69
N GLN A 28 18.16 21.27 -27.55
CA GLN A 28 19.42 21.95 -27.85
C GLN A 28 19.87 21.73 -29.29
N SER A 29 19.90 20.48 -29.72
CA SER A 29 20.32 20.11 -31.06
C SER A 29 19.69 18.78 -31.46
N CYS A 30 19.46 18.59 -32.76
CA CYS A 30 19.21 17.27 -33.32
C CYS A 30 20.25 17.04 -34.41
N GLU A 31 20.97 15.93 -34.30
CA GLU A 31 21.95 15.50 -35.28
C GLU A 31 21.52 14.17 -35.91
N MET A 32 21.77 14.04 -37.21
CA MET A 32 21.48 12.82 -37.96
C MET A 32 22.73 11.93 -37.92
N THR A 33 22.66 10.85 -37.14
CA THR A 33 23.73 9.83 -37.08
C THR A 33 23.40 8.67 -38.03
N PRO A 34 24.36 7.79 -38.36
CA PRO A 34 24.08 6.59 -39.17
C PRO A 34 23.04 5.65 -38.55
N ALA A 35 22.81 5.77 -37.24
CA ALA A 35 21.81 5.01 -36.49
C ALA A 35 20.44 5.72 -36.41
N GLY A 36 20.33 6.98 -36.84
CA GLY A 36 19.11 7.78 -36.82
C GLY A 36 19.29 9.17 -36.19
N TRP A 37 18.18 9.89 -36.06
CA TRP A 37 18.14 11.20 -35.43
C TRP A 37 18.36 11.09 -33.92
N VAL A 38 19.36 11.82 -33.41
CA VAL A 38 19.63 11.97 -31.98
C VAL A 38 19.37 13.42 -31.60
N CYS A 39 18.39 13.64 -30.72
CA CYS A 39 18.05 14.96 -30.21
C CYS A 39 18.54 15.11 -28.76
N ASN A 40 19.38 16.11 -28.53
CA ASN A 40 19.90 16.48 -27.22
C ASN A 40 18.96 17.49 -26.57
N TYR A 41 18.52 17.20 -25.34
CA TYR A 41 17.65 18.08 -24.56
C TYR A 41 18.37 18.56 -23.30
N ARG A 42 18.21 19.84 -22.96
CA ARG A 42 18.66 20.41 -21.69
C ARG A 42 17.48 20.49 -20.74
N MET A 43 17.57 19.75 -19.65
CA MET A 43 16.64 19.90 -18.53
C MET A 43 17.03 21.13 -17.69
N PRO A 44 16.07 22.01 -17.35
CA PRO A 44 16.31 23.07 -16.37
C PRO A 44 16.64 22.46 -15.00
N ALA A 45 17.59 23.05 -14.28
CA ALA A 45 17.85 22.66 -12.90
C ALA A 45 16.66 23.09 -12.03
N VAL A 46 15.81 22.13 -11.65
CA VAL A 46 14.72 22.38 -10.71
C VAL A 46 15.34 22.61 -9.33
N ILE A 47 15.25 23.84 -8.82
CA ILE A 47 15.54 24.10 -7.41
C ILE A 47 14.31 23.63 -6.63
N LEU A 48 14.38 22.43 -6.07
CA LEU A 48 13.48 22.01 -5.00
C LEU A 48 13.72 22.96 -3.82
N ARG A 49 12.81 23.90 -3.61
CA ARG A 49 12.84 24.79 -2.45
C ARG A 49 12.60 23.93 -1.21
N GLY A 50 13.69 23.49 -0.58
CA GLY A 50 13.65 22.78 0.69
C GLY A 50 12.93 23.62 1.73
N ALA A 51 11.96 23.02 2.42
CA ALA A 51 11.46 23.53 3.68
C ALA A 51 12.63 23.67 4.67
N PRO A 52 12.63 24.67 5.56
CA PRO A 52 13.79 25.05 6.37
C PRO A 52 14.29 23.90 7.26
N PRO A 53 15.62 23.82 7.51
CA PRO A 53 16.23 22.76 8.29
C PRO A 53 15.94 22.97 9.78
N GLU A 54 15.16 22.08 10.39
CA GLU A 54 15.39 21.77 11.80
C GLU A 54 16.66 20.91 11.88
N SER A 55 17.58 21.40 12.69
CA SER A 55 18.90 20.85 12.98
C SER A 55 18.85 19.37 13.36
N VAL A 56 19.48 18.51 12.56
CA VAL A 56 19.98 17.23 13.05
C VAL A 56 21.44 17.10 12.65
N VAL A 57 22.28 17.10 13.68
CA VAL A 57 23.73 16.92 13.63
C VAL A 57 24.03 15.58 12.96
N MET A 58 24.71 15.63 11.82
CA MET A 58 25.20 14.46 11.10
C MET A 58 26.47 13.96 11.80
N THR A 59 26.40 12.76 12.37
CA THR A 59 27.58 11.95 12.71
C THR A 59 27.48 10.63 11.94
N GLU A 60 28.29 10.46 10.91
CA GLU A 60 28.63 9.15 10.30
C GLU A 60 29.81 8.53 11.08
N PRO A 61 30.27 7.26 10.88
CA PRO A 61 29.81 6.07 10.12
C PRO A 61 29.93 4.76 10.99
N PRO A 62 29.99 3.48 10.53
CA PRO A 62 29.97 2.88 9.19
C PRO A 62 29.00 1.68 8.98
N ALA A 63 29.05 1.15 7.74
CA ALA A 63 28.24 0.08 7.16
C ALA A 63 28.16 -1.25 7.96
N ILE A 64 26.94 -1.78 8.08
CA ILE A 64 26.68 -3.21 8.19
C ILE A 64 25.47 -3.53 7.30
N ALA A 65 25.71 -4.27 6.21
CA ALA A 65 24.66 -4.90 5.43
C ALA A 65 24.04 -6.02 6.28
N VAL A 66 22.89 -5.74 6.91
CA VAL A 66 22.08 -6.77 7.55
C VAL A 66 21.09 -7.29 6.51
N PRO A 67 20.95 -8.62 6.30
CA PRO A 67 19.87 -9.15 5.48
C PRO A 67 18.56 -8.84 6.20
N VAL A 68 17.75 -7.96 5.61
CA VAL A 68 16.40 -7.68 6.11
C VAL A 68 15.59 -8.97 5.96
N PRO A 69 15.14 -9.63 7.04
CA PRO A 69 14.19 -10.70 6.88
C PRO A 69 12.95 -10.11 6.22
N SER A 70 12.42 -10.80 5.22
CA SER A 70 11.11 -10.48 4.64
C SER A 70 10.06 -10.70 5.73
N THR A 71 9.88 -9.73 6.61
CA THR A 71 8.66 -9.56 7.38
C THR A 71 7.60 -9.25 6.36
N VAL A 72 6.88 -10.29 5.93
CA VAL A 72 5.55 -10.14 5.36
C VAL A 72 4.83 -9.22 6.32
N SER A 73 4.62 -7.99 5.89
CA SER A 73 3.88 -7.00 6.65
C SER A 73 2.45 -7.53 6.69
N SER A 74 2.17 -8.36 7.70
CA SER A 74 0.85 -8.86 8.02
C SER A 74 0.11 -7.70 8.65
N SER A 75 -0.16 -6.66 7.84
CA SER A 75 -1.01 -5.57 8.24
C SER A 75 -2.41 -6.17 8.40
N PRO A 76 -2.98 -6.18 9.62
CA PRO A 76 -4.39 -6.50 9.76
C PRO A 76 -5.21 -5.54 8.87
N PRO A 77 -6.38 -5.97 8.38
CA PRO A 77 -7.24 -5.06 7.66
C PRO A 77 -7.66 -3.94 8.63
N PRO A 78 -7.87 -2.72 8.15
CA PRO A 78 -8.57 -1.75 8.98
C PRO A 78 -9.93 -2.34 9.37
N PRO A 79 -10.31 -2.33 10.66
CA PRO A 79 -11.68 -2.67 11.04
C PRO A 79 -12.62 -1.68 10.35
N GLY A 80 -13.66 -2.20 9.67
CA GLY A 80 -14.68 -1.36 9.03
C GLY A 80 -14.56 -1.16 7.52
N ILE A 81 -14.02 -2.12 6.77
CA ILE A 81 -14.13 -2.10 5.31
C ILE A 81 -15.63 -2.17 4.94
N SER A 82 -16.11 -1.19 4.18
CA SER A 82 -17.50 -1.20 3.71
C SER A 82 -17.74 -2.40 2.78
N PRO A 83 -18.96 -2.94 2.71
CA PRO A 83 -19.26 -4.04 1.78
C PRO A 83 -18.87 -3.72 0.34
N ALA A 84 -19.05 -2.46 -0.09
CA ALA A 84 -18.65 -2.01 -1.42
C ALA A 84 -17.13 -2.05 -1.65
N GLU A 85 -16.33 -1.71 -0.65
CA GLU A 85 -14.87 -1.78 -0.75
C GLU A 85 -14.39 -3.24 -0.69
N ALA A 86 -15.01 -4.10 0.12
CA ALA A 86 -14.73 -5.53 0.13
C ALA A 86 -14.99 -6.15 -1.24
N ASP A 87 -16.10 -5.80 -1.90
CA ASP A 87 -16.41 -6.24 -3.27
C ASP A 87 -15.42 -5.70 -4.30
N ARG A 88 -14.97 -4.44 -4.15
CA ARG A 88 -13.93 -3.85 -5.00
C ARG A 88 -12.63 -4.65 -4.88
N GLN A 89 -12.20 -4.94 -3.65
CA GLN A 89 -11.00 -5.73 -3.37
C GLN A 89 -11.11 -7.14 -3.91
N ALA A 90 -12.25 -7.81 -3.73
CA ALA A 90 -12.50 -9.15 -4.26
C ALA A 90 -12.37 -9.19 -5.80
N ARG A 91 -12.94 -8.20 -6.49
CA ARG A 91 -12.82 -8.06 -7.95
C ARG A 91 -11.39 -7.76 -8.40
N LEU A 92 -10.64 -6.99 -7.61
CA LEU A 92 -9.23 -6.70 -7.90
C LEU A 92 -8.36 -7.96 -7.76
N ILE A 93 -8.54 -8.72 -6.67
CA ILE A 93 -7.87 -10.01 -6.44
C ILE A 93 -8.16 -10.96 -7.61
N ALA A 94 -9.44 -11.18 -7.93
CA ALA A 94 -9.86 -12.14 -8.95
C ALA A 94 -9.28 -11.85 -10.35
N ARG A 95 -9.04 -10.58 -10.67
CA ARG A 95 -8.52 -10.17 -11.98
C ARG A 95 -7.01 -10.03 -12.03
N CYS A 96 -6.38 -9.57 -10.95
CA CYS A 96 -5.01 -9.07 -10.99
C CYS A 96 -4.02 -9.80 -10.07
N ALA A 97 -4.45 -10.66 -9.13
CA ALA A 97 -3.52 -11.32 -8.21
C ALA A 97 -2.61 -12.33 -8.92
N ASP A 98 -3.15 -13.09 -9.88
CA ASP A 98 -2.45 -14.11 -10.67
C ASP A 98 -2.15 -13.67 -12.11
N ALA A 99 -2.44 -12.41 -12.42
CA ALA A 99 -2.23 -11.85 -13.74
C ALA A 99 -0.73 -11.75 -14.08
N SER A 100 -0.35 -12.27 -15.25
CA SER A 100 1.01 -12.17 -15.77
C SER A 100 1.34 -10.73 -16.20
N TRP A 101 2.62 -10.47 -16.52
CA TRP A 101 3.07 -9.14 -16.98
C TRP A 101 2.38 -8.67 -18.27
N LEU A 102 1.88 -9.61 -19.08
CA LEU A 102 1.12 -9.37 -20.32
C LEU A 102 -0.36 -9.02 -20.10
N SER A 103 -0.87 -9.18 -18.88
CA SER A 103 -2.26 -8.87 -18.57
C SER A 103 -2.49 -7.36 -18.43
N LEU A 104 -3.71 -6.91 -18.74
CA LEU A 104 -4.18 -5.50 -18.69
C LEU A 104 -4.09 -4.81 -17.31
N CYS A 105 -3.70 -5.54 -16.25
CA CYS A 105 -3.54 -4.97 -14.92
C CYS A 105 -2.26 -4.11 -14.85
N LEU A 106 -2.36 -2.94 -14.24
CA LEU A 106 -1.19 -2.12 -13.96
C LEU A 106 -0.24 -2.85 -12.98
N PRO A 107 1.08 -2.57 -13.02
CA PRO A 107 2.02 -3.13 -12.04
C PRO A 107 1.64 -2.84 -10.58
N GLY A 108 1.03 -1.67 -10.31
CA GLY A 108 0.49 -1.31 -8.99
C GLY A 108 -0.65 -2.23 -8.56
N ASP A 109 -1.68 -2.35 -9.40
CA ASP A 109 -2.84 -3.22 -9.17
C ASP A 109 -2.45 -4.68 -8.92
N ARG A 110 -1.45 -5.19 -9.66
CA ARG A 110 -0.94 -6.56 -9.46
C ARG A 110 -0.27 -6.75 -8.09
N ARG A 111 0.42 -5.72 -7.58
CA ARG A 111 1.03 -5.77 -6.24
C ARG A 111 -0.04 -5.65 -5.16
N GLU A 112 -0.96 -4.70 -5.31
CA GLU A 112 -2.09 -4.51 -4.39
C GLU A 112 -2.94 -5.78 -4.30
N ALA A 113 -3.33 -6.36 -5.44
CA ALA A 113 -4.11 -7.59 -5.50
C ALA A 113 -3.42 -8.77 -4.81
N ARG A 114 -2.10 -8.91 -4.96
CA ARG A 114 -1.32 -9.94 -4.27
C ARG A 114 -1.30 -9.73 -2.76
N ILE A 115 -1.01 -8.51 -2.32
CA ILE A 115 -1.01 -8.16 -0.88
C ILE A 115 -2.38 -8.45 -0.26
N LEU A 116 -3.46 -8.04 -0.92
CA LEU A 116 -4.83 -8.27 -0.46
C LEU A 116 -5.15 -9.77 -0.39
N ARG A 117 -4.77 -10.54 -1.42
CA ARG A 117 -4.97 -11.99 -1.46
C ARG A 117 -4.18 -12.69 -0.35
N ASP A 118 -2.91 -12.35 -0.19
CA ASP A 118 -2.03 -12.98 0.78
C ASP A 118 -2.51 -12.69 2.21
N ALA A 119 -2.99 -11.46 2.47
CA ALA A 119 -3.63 -11.12 3.74
C ALA A 119 -4.94 -11.91 3.98
N ALA A 120 -5.76 -12.13 2.95
CA ALA A 120 -6.98 -12.94 3.06
C ALA A 120 -6.64 -14.42 3.35
N ASN A 121 -5.65 -14.97 2.65
CA ASN A 121 -5.16 -16.32 2.86
C ASN A 121 -4.58 -16.51 4.26
N ALA A 122 -3.81 -15.56 4.77
CA ALA A 122 -3.27 -15.60 6.13
C ALA A 122 -4.38 -15.68 7.20
N ARG A 123 -5.47 -14.91 7.03
CA ARG A 123 -6.62 -14.98 7.94
C ARG A 123 -7.37 -16.29 7.84
N ALA A 124 -7.56 -16.80 6.62
CA ALA A 124 -8.21 -18.09 6.41
C ALA A 124 -7.40 -19.23 7.06
N ALA A 125 -6.07 -19.20 6.90
CA ALA A 125 -5.16 -20.14 7.56
C ALA A 125 -5.25 -20.04 9.08
N LEU A 126 -5.20 -18.83 9.65
CA LEU A 126 -5.36 -18.62 11.09
C LEU A 126 -6.67 -19.21 11.61
N ARG A 127 -7.79 -18.95 10.94
CA ARG A 127 -9.09 -19.51 11.33
C ARG A 127 -9.08 -21.03 11.29
N SER A 128 -8.55 -21.62 10.22
CA SER A 128 -8.46 -23.08 10.12
C SER A 128 -7.63 -23.70 11.25
N GLU A 129 -6.53 -23.05 11.64
CA GLU A 129 -5.66 -23.51 12.71
C GLU A 129 -6.34 -23.39 14.08
N VAL A 130 -6.98 -22.26 14.36
CA VAL A 130 -7.77 -22.07 15.58
C VAL A 130 -8.89 -23.12 15.66
N THR A 131 -9.63 -23.35 14.57
CA THR A 131 -10.67 -24.39 14.52
C THR A 131 -10.09 -25.78 14.76
N ARG A 132 -8.92 -26.11 14.19
CA ARG A 132 -8.22 -27.37 14.44
C ARG A 132 -7.89 -27.54 15.92
N LEU A 133 -7.29 -26.53 16.55
CA LEU A 133 -6.94 -26.55 17.97
C LEU A 133 -8.18 -26.69 18.87
N LEU A 134 -9.28 -26.02 18.53
CA LEU A 134 -10.56 -26.16 19.23
C LEU A 134 -11.12 -27.58 19.10
N SER A 135 -11.00 -28.23 17.93
CA SER A 135 -11.42 -29.62 17.73
C SER A 135 -10.58 -30.64 18.53
N GLU A 136 -9.32 -30.28 18.84
CA GLU A 136 -8.41 -31.05 19.69
C GLU A 136 -8.59 -30.73 21.19
N ASN A 137 -9.59 -29.92 21.55
CA ASN A 137 -9.85 -29.44 22.91
C ASN A 137 -8.67 -28.64 23.52
N LYS A 138 -7.81 -28.05 22.68
CA LYS A 138 -6.65 -27.24 23.09
C LYS A 138 -7.02 -25.75 23.17
N CYS A 139 -7.89 -25.43 24.12
CA CYS A 139 -8.46 -24.11 24.29
C CYS A 139 -7.43 -22.98 24.46
N ASP A 140 -6.45 -23.16 25.34
CA ASP A 140 -5.44 -22.12 25.60
C ASP A 140 -4.54 -21.86 24.38
N GLU A 141 -4.22 -22.91 23.62
CA GLU A 141 -3.43 -22.79 22.39
C GLU A 141 -4.23 -22.09 21.28
N ALA A 142 -5.52 -22.41 21.14
CA ALA A 142 -6.40 -21.77 20.17
C ALA A 142 -6.51 -20.25 20.39
N VAL A 143 -6.70 -19.83 21.65
CA VAL A 143 -6.76 -18.41 22.01
C VAL A 143 -5.42 -17.73 21.79
N ARG A 144 -4.32 -18.38 22.18
CA ARG A 144 -2.97 -17.85 21.96
C ARG A 144 -2.65 -17.68 20.47
N ALA A 145 -3.04 -18.65 19.63
CA ALA A 145 -2.86 -18.58 18.18
C ALA A 145 -3.66 -17.41 17.58
N ALA A 146 -4.93 -17.23 17.96
CA ALA A 146 -5.75 -16.11 17.51
C ALA A 146 -5.15 -14.74 17.90
N LEU A 147 -4.65 -14.61 19.13
CA LEU A 147 -3.99 -13.38 19.60
C LEU A 147 -2.66 -13.12 18.88
N ALA A 148 -1.87 -14.17 18.60
CA ALA A 148 -0.64 -14.04 17.82
C ALA A 148 -0.92 -13.59 16.38
N GLY A 149 -2.08 -13.96 15.82
CA GLY A 149 -2.57 -13.48 14.54
C GLY A 149 -3.21 -12.09 14.56
N ALA A 150 -3.21 -11.41 15.71
CA ALA A 150 -3.83 -10.10 15.93
C ALA A 150 -5.34 -10.03 15.61
N ASP A 151 -6.06 -11.17 15.65
CA ASP A 151 -7.51 -11.23 15.45
C ASP A 151 -8.22 -11.34 16.81
N MET A 152 -8.54 -10.18 17.38
CA MET A 152 -9.19 -10.10 18.71
C MET A 152 -10.59 -10.69 18.71
N THR A 153 -11.34 -10.56 17.60
CA THR A 153 -12.68 -11.12 17.48
C THR A 153 -12.61 -12.65 17.53
N LEU A 154 -11.68 -13.24 16.76
CA LEU A 154 -11.46 -14.68 16.75
C LEU A 154 -11.00 -15.21 18.11
N ALA A 155 -10.14 -14.47 18.82
CA ALA A 155 -9.71 -14.83 20.17
C ALA A 155 -10.90 -14.84 21.16
N TRP A 156 -11.82 -13.89 21.06
CA TRP A 156 -13.05 -13.86 21.85
C TRP A 156 -13.98 -15.03 21.52
N GLU A 157 -14.18 -15.33 20.24
CA GLU A 157 -14.97 -16.48 19.79
C GLU A 157 -14.40 -17.80 20.33
N ALA A 158 -13.09 -18.01 20.23
CA ALA A 158 -12.41 -19.19 20.76
C ALA A 158 -12.57 -19.32 22.29
N ARG A 159 -12.46 -18.20 23.03
CA ARG A 159 -12.69 -18.18 24.49
C ARG A 159 -14.12 -18.54 24.85
N ASN A 160 -15.10 -17.99 24.12
CA ASN A 160 -16.51 -18.26 24.37
C ASN A 160 -16.87 -19.72 24.09
N PHE A 161 -16.27 -20.32 23.05
CA PHE A 161 -16.43 -21.74 22.77
C PHE A 161 -15.90 -22.63 23.90
N CYS A 162 -14.78 -22.23 24.51
CA CYS A 162 -14.12 -22.95 25.58
C CYS A 162 -14.61 -22.58 26.99
N ALA A 163 -15.58 -21.68 27.13
CA ALA A 163 -16.12 -21.34 28.42
C ALA A 163 -16.85 -22.58 29.00
N PRO A 164 -16.56 -22.99 30.26
CA PRO A 164 -17.33 -24.05 30.89
C PRO A 164 -18.79 -23.61 30.90
N GLY A 165 -19.65 -24.40 30.25
CA GLY A 165 -21.07 -24.11 30.20
C GLY A 165 -21.66 -24.05 31.62
N PRO A 166 -22.79 -23.33 31.82
CA PRO A 166 -23.46 -23.25 33.12
C PRO A 166 -23.87 -24.61 33.71
N ALA A 167 -23.80 -25.69 32.93
CA ALA A 167 -24.05 -27.06 33.37
C ALA A 167 -22.87 -27.72 34.13
N ALA A 168 -21.68 -27.11 34.16
CA ALA A 168 -20.54 -27.61 34.92
C ALA A 168 -20.50 -27.12 36.38
N ALA A 169 -21.46 -26.29 36.80
CA ALA A 169 -21.72 -26.02 38.20
C ALA A 169 -22.54 -27.18 38.78
N GLY A 170 -21.82 -28.25 39.17
CA GLY A 170 -22.41 -29.35 39.93
C GLY A 170 -23.03 -28.82 41.24
N PRO A 171 -24.10 -29.46 41.76
CA PRO A 171 -24.76 -29.08 43.00
C PRO A 171 -23.92 -29.47 44.23
N ASP A 172 -22.74 -28.88 44.39
CA ASP A 172 -21.87 -29.07 45.56
C ASP A 172 -21.68 -27.78 46.38
N ALA A 173 -22.60 -26.82 46.26
CA ALA A 173 -22.66 -25.63 47.11
C ALA A 173 -23.83 -25.69 48.12
N ALA A 174 -24.09 -26.88 48.68
CA ALA A 174 -25.09 -27.08 49.71
C ALA A 174 -24.61 -28.08 50.79
N GLN A 175 -23.48 -27.79 51.44
CA GLN A 175 -23.17 -28.28 52.79
C GLN A 175 -21.90 -27.60 53.33
N GLU A 176 -22.08 -26.47 53.99
CA GLU A 176 -21.55 -26.24 55.35
C GLU A 176 -22.39 -25.17 56.06
#